data_AF-A0A3N9NQW5-F1
#
_entry.id   AF-A0A3N9NQW5-F1
#
_cell.length_a   1.000
_cell.length_b   1.000
_cell.length_c   1.000
_cell.angle_alpha   90.00
_cell.angle_beta   90.00
_cell.angle_gamma   90.00
#
_symmetry.space_group_name_H-M   'P 1'
#
loop_
_entity.id
_entity.type
_entity.pdbx_description
1 polymer ?
#
loop_
_entity_poly.entity_id
_entity_poly.type
_entity_poly.pdbx_seq_one_letter_code
_entity_poly.pdbx_strand_id
1 'polypeptide(L)'
;MNNQKKALGLILIFLGIVFLLENLSIIEFDFLRVWPLFVILSGLGFWLGYLVNRQLITFIMPGTLLLIYGFLFFYCGIFGWDMMSYLWPVFLLGPGVGFFLIYLLGDKNKILLWPAGLLTVISFLFIFRYLEYLRYWPSLLIIGGIILIFMKDRKVNTEG
;
A
#
# COMPACT_ATOMS: atom_id res chain seq x y z
N MET A 1 -8.51 -14.19 34.73
CA MET A 1 -9.42 -13.28 33.98
C MET A 1 -9.49 -11.84 34.52
N ASN A 2 -9.13 -11.52 35.78
CA ASN A 2 -9.22 -10.15 36.33
C ASN A 2 -8.15 -9.17 35.81
N ASN A 3 -6.93 -9.61 35.48
CA ASN A 3 -5.85 -8.70 35.06
C ASN A 3 -6.08 -8.08 33.68
N GLN A 4 -6.74 -8.78 32.75
CA GLN A 4 -7.07 -8.25 31.41
C GLN A 4 -8.08 -7.08 31.51
N LYS A 5 -9.10 -7.22 32.37
CA LYS A 5 -10.09 -6.15 32.61
C LYS A 5 -9.46 -4.94 33.33
N LYS A 6 -8.56 -5.18 34.29
CA LYS A 6 -7.80 -4.12 34.96
C LYS A 6 -6.87 -3.38 34.01
N ALA A 7 -6.15 -4.11 33.16
CA ALA A 7 -5.28 -3.52 32.13
C ALA A 7 -6.07 -2.70 31.11
N LEU A 8 -7.21 -3.23 30.62
CA LEU A 8 -8.11 -2.49 29.72
C LEU A 8 -8.67 -1.23 30.39
N GLY A 9 -9.09 -1.31 31.65
CA GLY A 9 -9.55 -0.14 32.41
C GLY A 9 -8.46 0.90 32.61
N LEU A 10 -7.22 0.48 32.90
CA LEU A 10 -6.07 1.37 33.04
C LEU A 10 -5.74 2.09 31.73
N ILE A 11 -5.76 1.36 30.60
CA ILE A 11 -5.56 1.93 29.26
C ILE A 11 -6.65 2.94 28.94
N LEU A 12 -7.91 2.64 29.30
CA LEU A 12 -9.04 3.53 29.05
C LEU A 12 -8.94 4.83 29.87
N ILE A 13 -8.54 4.72 31.14
CA ILE A 13 -8.28 5.88 32.01
C ILE A 13 -7.14 6.72 31.44
N PHE A 14 -6.04 6.10 31.04
CA PHE A 14 -4.90 6.80 30.45
C PHE A 14 -5.29 7.54 29.15
N LEU A 15 -6.00 6.86 28.25
CA LEU A 15 -6.47 7.45 27.01
C LEU A 15 -7.44 8.61 27.26
N GLY A 16 -8.32 8.48 28.25
CA GLY A 16 -9.23 9.54 28.68
C GLY A 16 -8.51 10.76 29.23
N ILE A 17 -7.45 10.57 30.03
CA ILE A 17 -6.61 11.67 30.52
C ILE A 17 -5.94 12.41 29.35
N VAL A 18 -5.33 11.69 28.41
CA VAL A 18 -4.68 12.29 27.23
C VAL A 18 -5.66 13.13 26.41
N PHE A 19 -6.85 12.60 26.12
CA PHE A 19 -7.90 13.34 25.40
C PHE A 19 -8.39 14.57 26.19
N LEU A 20 -8.47 14.48 27.52
CA LEU A 20 -8.89 15.61 28.36
C LEU A 20 -7.85 16.73 28.38
N LEU A 21 -6.55 16.41 28.38
CA LEU A 21 -5.47 17.40 28.27
C LEU A 21 -5.41 18.07 26.90
N GLU A 22 -5.75 17.34 25.83
CA GLU A 22 -5.89 17.89 24.48
C GLU A 22 -7.06 18.88 24.39
N ASN A 23 -8.22 18.53 24.96
CA ASN A 23 -9.37 19.43 25.01
C ASN A 23 -9.09 20.74 25.79
N LEU A 24 -8.27 20.65 26.84
CA LEU A 24 -7.83 21.80 27.63
C LEU A 24 -6.75 22.65 26.92
N SER A 25 -6.36 22.30 25.68
CA SER A 25 -5.29 22.96 24.91
C SER A 25 -3.95 23.02 25.64
N ILE A 26 -3.71 22.13 26.60
CA ILE A 26 -2.42 21.99 27.29
C ILE A 26 -1.42 21.25 26.39
N ILE A 27 -1.93 20.38 25.52
CA ILE A 27 -1.16 19.61 24.53
C ILE A 27 -1.87 19.76 23.19
N GLU A 28 -1.18 20.29 22.17
CA GLU A 28 -1.67 20.30 20.80
C GLU A 28 -1.38 18.94 20.15
N PHE A 29 -2.30 17.99 20.25
CA PHE A 29 -2.15 16.66 19.67
C PHE A 29 -2.91 16.55 18.35
N ASP A 30 -2.23 16.78 17.23
CA ASP A 30 -2.83 16.60 15.91
C ASP A 30 -2.88 15.11 15.53
N PHE A 31 -3.96 14.45 15.92
CA PHE A 31 -4.19 13.04 15.60
C PHE A 31 -4.14 12.78 14.08
N LEU A 32 -4.55 13.74 13.24
CA LEU A 32 -4.52 13.59 11.78
C LEU A 32 -3.10 13.46 11.22
N ARG A 33 -2.11 14.01 11.93
CA ARG A 33 -0.69 13.91 11.54
C ARG A 33 -0.02 12.65 12.09
N VAL A 34 -0.44 12.17 13.25
CA VAL A 34 0.21 11.05 13.95
C VAL A 34 -0.35 9.68 13.51
N TRP A 35 -1.64 9.58 13.18
CA TRP A 35 -2.25 8.30 12.85
C TRP A 35 -1.59 7.52 11.69
N PRO A 36 -1.07 8.14 10.61
CA PRO A 36 -0.46 7.40 9.51
C PRO A 36 0.81 6.65 9.95
N LEU A 37 1.49 7.13 11.00
CA LEU A 37 2.68 6.46 11.55
C LEU A 37 2.32 5.08 12.10
N PHE A 38 1.15 4.91 12.72
CA PHE A 38 0.71 3.59 13.19
C PHE A 38 0.48 2.64 12.00
N VAL A 39 -0.06 3.15 10.88
CA VAL A 39 -0.25 2.38 9.65
C VAL A 39 1.11 1.95 9.08
N ILE A 40 2.07 2.86 8.95
CA ILE A 40 3.44 2.55 8.49
C ILE A 40 4.09 1.52 9.41
N LEU A 41 3.98 1.70 10.72
CA LEU A 41 4.58 0.81 11.72
C LEU A 41 3.99 -0.60 11.63
N SER A 42 2.67 -0.73 11.46
CA SER A 42 2.03 -2.03 11.24
C SER A 42 2.52 -2.69 9.93
N GLY A 43 2.67 -1.91 8.86
CA GLY A 43 3.21 -2.39 7.58
C GLY A 43 4.65 -2.89 7.70
N LEU A 44 5.49 -2.18 8.44
CA LEU A 44 6.85 -2.62 8.79
C LEU A 44 6.81 -3.91 9.62
N GLY A 45 5.87 -4.05 10.55
CA GLY A 45 5.68 -5.27 11.33
C GLY A 45 5.45 -6.51 10.45
N PHE A 46 4.61 -6.39 9.42
CA PHE A 46 4.40 -7.47 8.45
C PHE A 46 5.66 -7.79 7.63
N TRP A 47 6.41 -6.75 7.23
CA TRP A 47 7.68 -6.91 6.53
C TRP A 47 8.75 -7.60 7.39
N LEU A 48 8.85 -7.23 8.67
CA LEU A 48 9.71 -7.89 9.64
C LEU A 48 9.30 -9.35 9.84
N GLY A 49 7.99 -9.62 9.93
CA GLY A 49 7.47 -11.00 10.00
C GLY A 49 7.90 -11.85 8.81
N TYR A 50 7.90 -11.29 7.61
CA TYR A 50 8.43 -11.95 6.42
C TYR A 50 9.96 -12.15 6.46
N LEU A 51 10.72 -11.17 6.98
CA LEU A 51 12.17 -11.29 7.12
C LEU A 51 12.56 -12.40 8.11
N VAL A 52 11.81 -12.54 9.20
CA VAL A 52 12.00 -13.58 10.21
C VAL A 52 11.57 -14.95 9.67
N ASN A 53 10.46 -15.02 8.94
CA ASN A 53 9.98 -16.26 8.33
C ASN A 53 9.63 -16.08 6.85
N ARG A 54 10.55 -16.51 5.98
CA ARG A 54 10.41 -16.45 4.52
C ARG A 54 9.25 -17.28 3.97
N GLN A 55 8.69 -18.22 4.75
CA GLN A 55 7.50 -18.98 4.37
C GLN A 55 6.23 -18.12 4.40
N LEU A 56 6.24 -16.98 5.10
CA LEU A 56 5.14 -16.02 5.15
C LEU A 56 5.19 -15.04 3.95
N ILE A 57 5.42 -15.56 2.74
CA ILE A 57 5.48 -14.73 1.51
C ILE A 57 4.20 -13.89 1.34
N THR A 58 3.06 -14.42 1.74
CA THR A 58 1.75 -13.75 1.67
C THR A 58 1.68 -12.51 2.56
N PHE A 59 2.53 -12.36 3.57
CA PHE A 59 2.55 -11.18 4.46
C PHE A 59 3.19 -9.95 3.78
N ILE A 60 3.93 -10.14 2.69
CA ILE A 60 4.52 -9.03 1.94
C ILE A 60 3.43 -8.14 1.32
N MET A 61 2.33 -8.72 0.84
CA MET A 61 1.24 -7.94 0.24
C MET A 61 0.60 -6.97 1.24
N PRO A 62 0.04 -7.40 2.40
CA PRO A 62 -0.54 -6.48 3.36
C PRO A 62 0.52 -5.52 3.92
N GLY A 63 1.76 -5.97 4.14
CA GLY A 63 2.84 -5.10 4.60
C GLY A 63 3.18 -3.97 3.62
N THR A 64 3.29 -4.29 2.33
CA THR A 64 3.60 -3.31 1.28
C THR A 64 2.42 -2.36 1.03
N LEU A 65 1.19 -2.88 1.08
CA LEU A 65 -0.03 -2.08 0.96
C LEU A 65 -0.16 -1.08 2.12
N LEU A 66 0.05 -1.54 3.36
CA LEU A 66 0.06 -0.68 4.56
C LEU A 66 1.17 0.37 4.50
N LEU A 67 2.36 0.02 4.01
CA LEU A 67 3.44 1.00 3.84
C LEU A 67 3.08 2.08 2.83
N ILE A 68 2.63 1.68 1.63
CA ILE A 68 2.28 2.63 0.56
C ILE A 68 1.14 3.55 1.01
N TYR A 69 0.11 3.01 1.64
CA TYR A 69 -1.02 3.80 2.15
C TYR A 69 -0.61 4.66 3.35
N GLY A 70 0.22 4.13 4.25
CA GLY A 70 0.74 4.89 5.38
C GLY A 70 1.55 6.11 4.93
N PHE A 71 2.43 5.95 3.94
CA PHE A 71 3.15 7.07 3.33
C PHE A 71 2.22 8.04 2.61
N LEU A 72 1.23 7.53 1.88
CA LEU A 72 0.22 8.35 1.21
C LEU A 72 -0.54 9.23 2.21
N PHE A 73 -1.03 8.65 3.29
CA PHE A 73 -1.76 9.37 4.33
C PHE A 73 -0.86 10.33 5.11
N PHE A 74 0.39 9.97 5.36
CA PHE A 74 1.38 10.87 5.97
C PHE A 74 1.64 12.09 5.08
N TYR A 75 1.79 11.88 3.77
CA TYR A 75 1.93 12.96 2.80
C TYR A 75 0.70 13.87 2.78
N CYS A 76 -0.49 13.28 2.75
CA CYS A 76 -1.77 13.99 2.82
C CYS A 76 -1.89 14.83 4.11
N GLY A 77 -1.42 14.31 5.25
CA GLY A 77 -1.44 15.01 6.54
C GLY A 77 -0.49 16.22 6.63
N ILE A 78 0.54 16.29 5.77
CA ILE A 78 1.48 17.43 5.73
C ILE A 78 1.06 18.45 4.66
N PHE A 79 0.71 17.98 3.46
CA PHE A 79 0.45 18.83 2.30
C PHE A 79 -1.03 19.21 2.11
N GLY A 80 -1.93 18.63 2.91
CA GLY A 80 -3.36 18.86 2.84
C GLY A 80 -4.10 17.76 2.09
N TRP A 81 -5.36 17.57 2.49
CA TRP A 81 -6.21 16.49 1.98
C TRP A 81 -6.70 16.68 0.55
N ASP A 82 -6.59 17.90 0.01
CA ASP A 82 -6.94 18.22 -1.38
C ASP A 82 -6.07 17.45 -2.38
N MET A 83 -4.83 17.11 -1.98
CA MET A 83 -3.91 16.31 -2.77
C MET A 83 -4.43 14.88 -3.04
N MET A 84 -5.37 14.39 -2.22
CA MET A 84 -5.96 13.06 -2.41
C MET A 84 -6.63 12.90 -3.78
N SER A 85 -7.18 13.99 -4.32
CA SER A 85 -7.76 14.01 -5.67
C SER A 85 -6.76 13.65 -6.78
N TYR A 86 -5.46 13.79 -6.51
CA TYR A 86 -4.38 13.46 -7.44
C TYR A 86 -3.66 12.16 -7.08
N LEU A 87 -3.54 11.85 -5.78
CA LEU A 87 -2.86 10.65 -5.32
C LEU A 87 -3.75 9.41 -5.23
N TRP A 88 -5.07 9.50 -5.51
CA TRP A 88 -5.94 8.32 -5.51
C TRP A 88 -5.44 7.10 -6.33
N PRO A 89 -4.69 7.24 -7.44
CA PRO A 89 -4.20 6.07 -8.17
C PRO A 89 -3.17 5.27 -7.35
N VAL A 90 -2.56 5.87 -6.33
CA VAL A 90 -1.69 5.18 -5.37
C VAL A 90 -2.45 4.07 -4.63
N PHE A 91 -3.78 4.18 -4.48
CA PHE A 91 -4.60 3.10 -3.94
C PHE A 91 -4.67 1.87 -4.85
N LEU A 92 -4.51 2.03 -6.16
CA LEU A 92 -4.39 0.90 -7.08
C LEU A 92 -2.95 0.40 -7.12
N LEU A 93 -1.98 1.29 -6.89
CA LEU A 93 -0.55 0.99 -6.90
C LEU A 93 -0.18 0.09 -5.72
N GLY A 94 -0.73 0.36 -4.53
CA GLY A 94 -0.55 -0.45 -3.32
C GLY A 94 -0.67 -1.96 -3.55
N PRO A 95 -1.85 -2.47 -3.95
CA PRO A 95 -2.05 -3.88 -4.25
C PRO A 95 -1.26 -4.31 -5.49
N GLY A 96 -1.11 -3.47 -6.53
CA GLY A 96 -0.32 -3.80 -7.71
C GLY A 96 1.14 -4.14 -7.38
N VAL A 97 1.80 -3.30 -6.59
CA VAL A 97 3.17 -3.50 -6.11
C VAL A 97 3.23 -4.64 -5.09
N GLY A 98 2.23 -4.78 -4.22
CA GLY A 98 2.15 -5.91 -3.28
C GLY A 98 2.12 -7.27 -3.98
N PHE A 99 1.29 -7.43 -5.00
CA PHE A 99 1.25 -8.66 -5.82
C PHE A 99 2.54 -8.85 -6.62
N PHE A 100 3.12 -7.78 -7.17
CA PHE A 100 4.38 -7.84 -7.91
C PHE A 100 5.55 -8.30 -7.02
N LEU A 101 5.63 -7.82 -5.78
CA LEU A 101 6.65 -8.24 -4.82
C LEU A 101 6.49 -9.71 -4.42
N ILE A 102 5.27 -10.20 -4.21
CA ILE A 102 5.05 -11.64 -3.95
C ILE A 102 5.55 -12.48 -5.12
N TYR A 103 5.30 -12.05 -6.36
CA TYR A 103 5.81 -12.76 -7.54
C TYR A 103 7.35 -12.75 -7.61
N LEU A 104 7.98 -11.62 -7.27
CA LEU A 104 9.43 -11.48 -7.35
C LEU A 104 10.16 -12.25 -6.25
N LEU A 105 9.64 -12.22 -5.02
CA LEU A 105 10.26 -12.82 -3.83
C LEU A 105 9.81 -14.26 -3.55
N GLY A 106 8.70 -14.72 -4.14
CA GLY A 106 8.10 -16.03 -3.91
C GLY A 106 8.15 -16.94 -5.12
N ASP A 107 7.17 -17.85 -5.21
CA ASP A 107 7.02 -18.71 -6.37
C ASP A 107 6.55 -17.91 -7.58
N LYS A 108 7.27 -18.05 -8.70
CA LYS A 108 7.04 -17.36 -9.98
C LYS A 108 5.77 -17.83 -10.70
N ASN A 109 4.66 -17.93 -9.98
CA ASN A 109 3.36 -18.27 -10.52
C ASN A 109 2.86 -17.14 -11.41
N LYS A 110 2.89 -17.38 -12.72
CA LYS A 110 2.50 -16.43 -13.77
C LYS A 110 1.04 -15.94 -13.68
N ILE A 111 0.20 -16.63 -12.92
CA ILE A 111 -1.22 -16.29 -12.73
C ILE A 111 -1.38 -14.99 -11.92
N LEU A 112 -0.48 -14.72 -10.98
CA LEU A 112 -0.56 -13.53 -10.10
C LEU A 112 -0.03 -12.24 -10.77
N LEU A 113 0.78 -12.38 -11.83
CA LEU A 113 1.35 -11.26 -12.58
C LEU A 113 0.34 -10.48 -13.40
N TRP A 114 -0.69 -11.15 -13.93
CA TRP A 114 -1.73 -10.50 -14.74
C TRP A 114 -2.47 -9.39 -13.98
N PRO A 115 -3.03 -9.64 -12.78
CA PRO A 115 -3.66 -8.58 -12.00
C PRO A 115 -2.64 -7.54 -11.49
N ALA A 116 -1.44 -7.94 -11.07
CA ALA A 116 -0.40 -7.03 -10.61
C ALA A 116 0.00 -6.02 -11.70
N GLY A 117 0.28 -6.51 -12.90
CA GLY A 117 0.65 -5.69 -14.05
C GLY A 117 -0.46 -4.73 -14.45
N LEU A 118 -1.70 -5.22 -14.53
CA LEU A 118 -2.86 -4.39 -14.87
C LEU A 118 -3.04 -3.24 -13.85
N LEU A 119 -3.04 -3.54 -12.55
CA LEU A 119 -3.24 -2.52 -11.51
C LEU A 119 -2.09 -1.51 -11.46
N THR A 120 -0.84 -1.97 -11.58
CA THR A 120 0.33 -1.09 -11.54
C THR A 120 0.34 -0.16 -12.75
N VAL A 121 0.06 -0.71 -13.93
CA VAL A 121 -0.10 0.08 -15.15
C VAL A 121 -1.21 1.12 -14.93
N ILE A 122 -2.44 0.71 -14.60
CA ILE A 122 -3.59 1.60 -14.37
C ILE A 122 -3.28 2.70 -13.34
N SER A 123 -2.46 2.43 -12.34
CA SER A 123 -2.07 3.45 -11.36
C SER A 123 -1.14 4.50 -11.95
N PHE A 124 -0.08 4.05 -12.62
CA PHE A 124 0.87 4.93 -13.30
C PHE A 124 0.20 5.78 -14.37
N LEU A 125 -0.67 5.15 -15.14
CA LEU A 125 -1.55 5.76 -16.12
C LEU A 125 -2.27 7.02 -15.59
N PHE A 126 -2.95 6.89 -14.46
CA PHE A 126 -3.68 8.01 -13.87
C PHE A 126 -2.77 9.05 -13.21
N ILE A 127 -1.62 8.66 -12.64
CA ILE A 127 -0.61 9.60 -12.12
C ILE A 127 0.02 10.42 -13.25
N PHE A 128 0.38 9.79 -14.37
CA PHE A 128 0.99 10.45 -15.53
C PHE A 128 0.02 11.38 -16.27
N ARG A 129 -1.30 11.10 -16.23
CA ARG A 129 -2.33 12.03 -16.74
C ARG A 129 -2.27 13.40 -16.06
N TYR A 130 -1.87 13.44 -14.79
CA TYR A 130 -1.88 14.67 -13.99
C TYR A 130 -0.63 15.55 -14.19
N LEU A 131 0.50 14.97 -14.61
CA LEU A 131 1.77 15.69 -14.79
C LEU A 131 1.86 16.55 -16.07
N GLU A 132 0.76 16.75 -16.81
CA GLU A 132 0.64 17.47 -18.11
C GLU A 132 1.63 17.07 -19.23
N TYR A 133 2.62 16.23 -18.95
CA TYR A 133 3.78 16.01 -19.82
C TYR A 133 3.51 15.06 -20.99
N LEU A 134 2.40 14.32 -20.99
CA LEU A 134 2.09 13.34 -22.03
C LEU A 134 0.60 13.35 -22.40
N ARG A 135 0.17 14.35 -23.17
CA ARG A 135 -1.15 14.38 -23.84
C ARG A 135 -1.45 13.14 -24.69
N TYR A 136 -0.42 12.36 -25.06
CA TYR A 136 -0.49 11.12 -25.86
C TYR A 136 -0.16 9.84 -25.07
N TRP A 137 -0.23 9.87 -23.74
CA TRP A 137 0.01 8.70 -22.90
C TRP A 137 -0.85 7.44 -23.20
N PRO A 138 -2.08 7.51 -23.78
CA PRO A 138 -2.82 6.30 -24.17
C PRO A 138 -2.11 5.49 -25.26
N SER A 139 -1.21 6.09 -26.03
CA SER A 139 -0.44 5.39 -27.06
C SER A 139 0.57 4.41 -26.45
N LEU A 140 1.18 4.75 -25.32
CA LEU A 140 2.09 3.86 -24.59
C LEU A 140 1.37 2.68 -23.95
N LEU A 141 0.11 2.88 -23.57
CA LEU A 141 -0.77 1.79 -23.14
C LEU A 141 -1.13 0.83 -24.25
N ILE A 142 -1.43 1.37 -25.42
CA ILE A 142 -1.75 0.58 -26.59
C ILE A 142 -0.51 -0.25 -26.97
N ILE A 143 0.68 0.37 -26.99
CA ILE A 143 1.94 -0.32 -27.25
C ILE A 143 2.26 -1.36 -26.16
N GLY A 144 2.13 -1.00 -24.89
CA GLY A 144 2.35 -1.91 -23.76
C GLY A 144 1.37 -3.10 -23.76
N GLY A 145 0.10 -2.84 -24.03
CA GLY A 145 -0.93 -3.87 -24.18
C GLY A 145 -0.67 -4.78 -25.39
N ILE A 146 -0.23 -4.22 -26.52
CA ILE A 146 0.18 -4.99 -27.69
C ILE A 146 1.38 -5.88 -27.34
N ILE A 147 2.42 -5.35 -26.70
CA ILE A 147 3.60 -6.13 -26.30
C ILE A 147 3.22 -7.26 -25.34
N LEU A 148 2.30 -7.03 -24.40
CA LEU A 148 1.87 -8.02 -23.42
C LEU A 148 1.04 -9.16 -24.06
N ILE A 149 0.27 -8.85 -25.10
CA ILE A 149 -0.42 -9.86 -25.94
C ILE A 149 0.62 -10.69 -26.71
N PHE A 150 1.62 -10.05 -27.32
CA PHE A 150 2.66 -10.77 -28.07
C PHE A 150 3.62 -11.58 -27.19
N MET A 151 3.79 -11.24 -25.90
CA MET A 151 4.65 -11.98 -24.98
C MET A 151 3.98 -13.23 -24.35
N LYS A 152 2.68 -13.46 -24.56
CA LYS A 152 1.94 -14.59 -23.97
C LYS A 152 1.99 -15.90 -24.78
N ASP A 153 2.64 -15.94 -25.94
CA ASP A 153 2.76 -17.17 -26.75
C ASP A 153 4.19 -17.72 -26.83
N ARG A 154 4.76 -18.09 -25.67
CA ARG A 154 5.81 -19.13 -25.65
C ARG A 154 5.63 -20.08 -24.47
N LYS A 155 4.84 -21.13 -24.70
CA LYS A 155 5.22 -22.55 -24.51
C LYS A 155 4.00 -23.45 -24.72
N VAL A 156 4.02 -24.26 -25.80
CA VAL A 156 3.49 -25.64 -25.98
C VAL A 156 3.85 -25.94 -27.47
N ASN A 157 4.95 -26.60 -27.85
CA ASN A 157 5.29 -28.01 -27.64
C ASN A 157 6.79 -28.25 -27.91
N THR A 158 7.44 -28.95 -26.98
CA THR A 158 8.53 -29.88 -27.29
C THR A 158 8.01 -31.26 -26.94
N GLU A 159 8.35 -32.23 -27.81
CA GLU A 159 8.17 -33.69 -27.71
C GLU A 159 6.95 -34.28 -28.43
N GLY A 160 7.26 -35.03 -29.50
CA GLY A 160 6.35 -35.79 -30.36
C GLY A 160 6.84 -35.84 -31.80
#